data_AF-A0A965GD41-F1
#
_entry.id   AF-A0A965GD41-F1
#
_cell.length_a   1.000
_cell.length_b   1.000
_cell.length_c   1.000
_cell.angle_alpha   90.00
_cell.angle_beta   90.00
_cell.angle_gamma   90.00
#
_symmetry.space_group_name_H-M   'P 1'
#
loop_
_entity.id
_entity.type
_entity.pdbx_description
1 polymer ?
#
loop_
_entity_poly.entity_id
_entity_poly.type
_entity_poly.pdbx_seq_one_letter_code
_entity_poly.pdbx_strand_id
1 'polypeptide(L)'
;MITGTGSLTKLGTGTLNLTSGSNNTYSGATYIYEGNHAIAHANGLGTTGGATTVYSGASLNISNNITVAEPITINGTGVSGGGAIRLTSGSNTYSGSITLDSNSSIVSNSGAQTISGAIDGSISNSYSLSITATDNLTLSGTIGATAPPSSLTVTTTCDATCSGASRTGILALNADVSTSGNQTYTAAGGITINADRTLTSSSGTVTTNSALSGAYSLTITGNAVFGDGTADTINLSGTSKNLSVSGTTTINTNAITTSGTQTYTGAVTLGAATTLTTTNSQITFSSTVDGAYGLTASVGTSEVQFDGVVGGGTGLGAISITGALDLNAAITNATSLSVSTTSDIGATSLPMLPYKVVQKQLTQLTQLIQFQLA
;
A
#
# COMPACT_ATOMS: atom_id res chain seq x y z
N MET A 1 3.82 -17.19 37.24
CA MET A 1 3.67 -18.35 36.34
C MET A 1 2.34 -19.02 36.63
N ILE A 2 1.47 -19.09 35.62
CA ILE A 2 0.24 -19.89 35.62
C ILE A 2 0.52 -21.17 34.81
N THR A 3 0.06 -22.33 35.28
CA THR A 3 0.31 -23.64 34.67
C THR A 3 -0.98 -24.47 34.58
N GLY A 4 -0.97 -25.56 33.80
CA GLY A 4 -2.08 -26.51 33.67
C GLY A 4 -2.82 -26.43 32.32
N THR A 5 -3.93 -27.13 32.19
CA THR A 5 -4.68 -27.22 30.92
C THR A 5 -5.94 -26.36 30.88
N GLY A 6 -6.28 -25.69 31.99
CA GLY A 6 -7.47 -24.86 32.10
C GLY A 6 -7.36 -23.55 31.33
N SER A 7 -8.52 -22.97 31.03
CA SER A 7 -8.63 -21.66 30.38
C SER A 7 -8.44 -20.50 31.37
N LEU A 8 -7.89 -19.39 30.88
CA LEU A 8 -7.85 -18.12 31.60
C LEU A 8 -8.99 -17.22 31.10
N THR A 9 -9.85 -16.74 32.01
CA THR A 9 -10.94 -15.81 31.67
C THR A 9 -10.76 -14.49 32.40
N LYS A 10 -10.66 -13.39 31.65
CA LYS A 10 -10.59 -12.02 32.16
C LYS A 10 -11.95 -11.34 32.03
N LEU A 11 -12.53 -10.99 33.17
CA LEU A 11 -13.78 -10.23 33.33
C LEU A 11 -13.52 -8.84 33.95
N GLY A 12 -14.52 -7.96 33.92
CA GLY A 12 -14.50 -6.63 34.54
C GLY A 12 -13.65 -5.60 33.78
N THR A 13 -13.91 -4.32 34.01
CA THR A 13 -13.28 -3.20 33.27
C THR A 13 -11.82 -2.92 33.64
N GLY A 14 -11.34 -3.47 34.76
CA GLY A 14 -9.97 -3.29 35.24
C GLY A 14 -8.90 -3.98 34.39
N THR A 15 -7.64 -3.82 34.79
CA THR A 15 -6.48 -4.46 34.13
C THR A 15 -6.05 -5.71 34.89
N LEU A 16 -5.94 -6.84 34.20
CA LEU A 16 -5.22 -8.01 34.69
C LEU A 16 -3.77 -7.93 34.21
N ASN A 17 -2.83 -7.80 35.15
CA ASN A 17 -1.40 -7.70 34.86
C ASN A 17 -0.70 -9.05 35.00
N LEU A 18 -0.27 -9.64 33.89
CA LEU A 18 0.66 -10.77 33.81
C LEU A 18 2.04 -10.32 33.30
N THR A 19 2.48 -9.16 33.78
CA THR A 19 3.69 -8.46 33.34
C THR A 19 4.92 -8.74 34.20
N SER A 20 4.76 -9.42 35.34
CA SER A 20 5.86 -9.80 36.24
C SER A 20 5.97 -11.32 36.40
N GLY A 21 7.20 -11.83 36.51
CA GLY A 21 7.48 -13.25 36.78
C GLY A 21 7.83 -14.06 35.53
N SER A 22 8.01 -15.37 35.67
CA SER A 22 8.34 -16.26 34.55
C SER A 22 7.18 -16.46 33.58
N ASN A 23 7.51 -16.86 32.35
CA ASN A 23 6.57 -17.33 31.30
C ASN A 23 5.46 -18.23 31.88
N ASN A 24 4.23 -18.06 31.37
CA ASN A 24 3.16 -18.99 31.70
C ASN A 24 3.29 -20.26 30.86
N THR A 25 2.82 -21.38 31.40
CA THR A 25 2.88 -22.70 30.74
C THR A 25 1.51 -23.37 30.64
N TYR A 26 0.43 -22.64 30.95
CA TYR A 26 -0.90 -23.17 30.72
C TYR A 26 -1.17 -23.32 29.22
N SER A 27 -1.93 -24.34 28.85
CA SER A 27 -2.23 -24.67 27.45
C SER A 27 -3.69 -24.47 27.08
N GLY A 28 -4.54 -24.08 28.03
CA GLY A 28 -5.93 -23.75 27.75
C GLY A 28 -6.07 -22.37 27.09
N ALA A 29 -7.24 -22.10 26.52
CA ALA A 29 -7.54 -20.83 25.86
C ALA A 29 -7.54 -19.63 26.83
N THR A 30 -7.27 -18.44 26.29
CA THR A 30 -7.39 -17.16 27.02
C THR A 30 -8.55 -16.34 26.46
N TYR A 31 -9.49 -15.95 27.31
CA TYR A 31 -10.65 -15.13 26.95
C TYR A 31 -10.58 -13.77 27.65
N ILE A 32 -10.63 -12.68 26.89
CA ILE A 32 -10.61 -11.31 27.41
C ILE A 32 -11.96 -10.66 27.06
N TYR A 33 -12.91 -10.73 28.00
CA TYR A 33 -14.28 -10.23 27.80
C TYR A 33 -14.40 -8.71 28.00
N GLU A 34 -13.69 -8.19 29.00
CA GLU A 34 -13.76 -6.77 29.38
C GLU A 34 -12.41 -6.25 29.88
N GLY A 35 -12.25 -4.93 29.74
CA GLY A 35 -11.09 -4.22 30.26
C GLY A 35 -9.80 -4.63 29.56
N ASN A 36 -8.73 -4.64 30.33
CA ASN A 36 -7.38 -4.82 29.82
C ASN A 36 -6.75 -6.13 30.32
N HIS A 37 -6.03 -6.83 29.46
CA HIS A 37 -5.11 -7.91 29.83
C HIS A 37 -3.70 -7.52 29.42
N ALA A 38 -2.76 -7.39 30.37
CA ALA A 38 -1.41 -6.91 30.08
C ALA A 38 -0.36 -8.01 30.22
N ILE A 39 0.50 -8.15 29.20
CA ILE A 39 1.62 -9.10 29.15
C ILE A 39 2.94 -8.38 28.87
N ALA A 40 4.03 -8.94 29.41
CA ALA A 40 5.40 -8.47 29.21
C ALA A 40 6.42 -9.61 29.01
N HIS A 41 5.92 -10.81 28.66
CA HIS A 41 6.71 -12.02 28.42
C HIS A 41 6.15 -12.77 27.21
N ALA A 42 7.01 -13.51 26.48
CA ALA A 42 6.64 -14.20 25.24
C ALA A 42 5.47 -15.18 25.39
N ASN A 43 5.41 -15.90 26.52
CA ASN A 43 4.30 -16.80 26.87
C ASN A 43 3.37 -16.17 27.91
N GLY A 44 3.09 -14.87 27.80
CA GLY A 44 2.12 -14.19 28.67
C GLY A 44 0.71 -14.79 28.56
N LEU A 45 0.34 -15.29 27.38
CA LEU A 45 -0.96 -15.88 27.06
C LEU A 45 -1.00 -17.42 27.20
N GLY A 46 0.11 -18.03 27.60
CA GLY A 46 0.25 -19.48 27.72
C GLY A 46 1.17 -20.07 26.65
N THR A 47 0.98 -21.36 26.37
CA THR A 47 1.62 -22.02 25.24
C THR A 47 0.90 -21.66 23.94
N THR A 48 1.55 -21.84 22.79
CA THR A 48 0.93 -21.62 21.47
C THR A 48 -0.20 -22.60 21.13
N GLY A 49 -0.50 -23.55 22.01
CA GLY A 49 -1.65 -24.45 21.89
C GLY A 49 -2.95 -23.84 22.42
N GLY A 50 -2.86 -22.81 23.27
CA GLY A 50 -4.00 -21.98 23.63
C GLY A 50 -4.35 -21.05 22.47
N ALA A 51 -5.64 -20.80 22.26
CA ALA A 51 -6.08 -19.70 21.39
C ALA A 51 -6.54 -18.55 22.28
N THR A 52 -6.12 -17.33 21.96
CA THR A 52 -6.57 -16.13 22.65
C THR A 52 -7.74 -15.49 21.90
N THR A 53 -8.78 -15.07 22.62
CA THR A 53 -9.89 -14.28 22.07
C THR A 53 -10.04 -12.97 22.84
N VAL A 54 -9.96 -11.85 22.12
CA VAL A 54 -10.31 -10.52 22.63
C VAL A 54 -11.71 -10.19 22.15
N TYR A 55 -12.65 -9.98 23.07
CA TYR A 55 -14.02 -9.58 22.76
C TYR A 55 -14.15 -8.07 22.55
N SER A 56 -15.25 -7.67 21.92
CA SER A 56 -15.54 -6.26 21.62
C SER A 56 -15.49 -5.41 22.90
N GLY A 57 -14.72 -4.32 22.85
CA GLY A 57 -14.53 -3.41 23.97
C GLY A 57 -13.43 -3.82 24.96
N ALA A 58 -12.72 -4.92 24.72
CA ALA A 58 -11.57 -5.35 25.53
C ALA A 58 -10.24 -5.22 24.78
N SER A 59 -9.12 -5.20 25.51
CA SER A 59 -7.79 -5.01 24.92
C SER A 59 -6.75 -5.96 25.50
N LEU A 60 -5.92 -6.54 24.62
CA LEU A 60 -4.64 -7.15 24.96
C LEU A 60 -3.53 -6.09 24.89
N ASN A 61 -2.87 -5.83 26.01
CA ASN A 61 -1.76 -4.88 26.11
C ASN A 61 -0.42 -5.64 26.12
N ILE A 62 0.49 -5.26 25.24
CA ILE A 62 1.78 -5.93 25.01
C ILE A 62 2.92 -4.94 25.25
N SER A 63 3.96 -5.38 25.95
CA SER A 63 5.12 -4.56 26.31
C SER A 63 6.42 -5.36 26.44
N ASN A 64 7.54 -4.67 26.65
CA ASN A 64 8.84 -5.23 27.09
C ASN A 64 9.67 -5.96 26.00
N ASN A 65 9.55 -5.58 24.73
CA ASN A 65 10.34 -6.13 23.62
C ASN A 65 10.15 -7.65 23.41
N ILE A 66 8.90 -8.12 23.49
CA ILE A 66 8.60 -9.56 23.43
C ILE A 66 8.13 -10.00 22.05
N THR A 67 8.25 -11.30 21.79
CA THR A 67 7.60 -11.97 20.66
C THR A 67 6.43 -12.81 21.16
N VAL A 68 5.22 -12.52 20.69
CA VAL A 68 4.00 -13.26 21.03
C VAL A 68 3.62 -14.14 19.86
N ALA A 69 3.73 -15.46 20.06
CA ALA A 69 3.50 -16.47 19.01
C ALA A 69 2.11 -17.12 19.05
N GLU A 70 1.34 -16.87 20.11
CA GLU A 70 0.01 -17.46 20.25
C GLU A 70 -0.97 -16.84 19.24
N PRO A 71 -1.75 -17.65 18.50
CA PRO A 71 -2.82 -17.14 17.64
C PRO A 71 -3.88 -16.37 18.43
N ILE A 72 -4.45 -15.35 17.80
CA ILE A 72 -5.47 -14.50 18.42
C ILE A 72 -6.64 -14.24 17.48
N THR A 73 -7.84 -14.27 18.05
CA THR A 73 -9.05 -13.71 17.44
C THR A 73 -9.36 -12.37 18.11
N ILE A 74 -9.51 -11.32 17.32
CA ILE A 74 -9.80 -9.97 17.82
C ILE A 74 -11.16 -9.48 17.37
N ASN A 75 -11.82 -8.77 18.28
CA ASN A 75 -13.12 -8.17 18.06
C ASN A 75 -13.12 -6.71 18.51
N GLY A 76 -13.60 -5.82 17.65
CA GLY A 76 -13.79 -4.42 17.97
C GLY A 76 -12.50 -3.61 18.06
N THR A 77 -12.65 -2.36 18.46
CA THR A 77 -11.55 -1.38 18.51
C THR A 77 -10.88 -1.29 19.88
N GLY A 78 -11.17 -2.26 20.76
CA GLY A 78 -10.70 -2.32 22.14
C GLY A 78 -11.26 -1.25 23.07
N VAL A 79 -10.69 -1.17 24.28
CA VAL A 79 -11.14 -0.25 25.35
C VAL A 79 -11.01 1.19 24.86
N SER A 80 -12.14 1.91 24.79
CA SER A 80 -12.21 3.31 24.35
C SER A 80 -11.57 3.59 22.99
N GLY A 81 -11.54 2.60 22.09
CA GLY A 81 -10.89 2.73 20.77
C GLY A 81 -9.36 2.63 20.81
N GLY A 82 -8.78 2.17 21.92
CA GLY A 82 -7.32 2.04 22.11
C GLY A 82 -6.66 0.85 21.41
N GLY A 83 -7.38 0.08 20.58
CA GLY A 83 -6.90 -1.15 19.95
C GLY A 83 -7.34 -2.41 20.69
N ALA A 84 -7.85 -3.41 19.97
CA ALA A 84 -8.05 -4.75 20.51
C ALA A 84 -6.69 -5.40 20.85
N ILE A 85 -5.66 -5.09 20.07
CA ILE A 85 -4.26 -5.27 20.44
C ILE A 85 -3.64 -3.89 20.63
N ARG A 86 -2.99 -3.68 21.78
CA ARG A 86 -2.35 -2.43 22.13
C ARG A 86 -0.89 -2.65 22.52
N LEU A 87 0.03 -2.11 21.73
CA LEU A 87 1.47 -2.22 21.92
C LEU A 87 1.93 -0.98 22.69
N THR A 88 2.11 -1.14 24.01
CA THR A 88 2.19 0.02 24.92
C THR A 88 3.61 0.55 25.09
N SER A 89 4.62 -0.32 24.99
CA SER A 89 6.04 0.04 25.10
C SER A 89 6.96 -1.05 24.58
N GLY A 90 8.20 -0.68 24.28
CA GLY A 90 9.20 -1.58 23.70
C GLY A 90 8.89 -1.97 22.25
N SER A 91 9.88 -2.51 21.55
CA SER A 91 9.75 -3.00 20.18
C SER A 91 9.31 -4.45 20.21
N ASN A 92 8.00 -4.70 20.10
CA ASN A 92 7.43 -6.04 20.20
C ASN A 92 7.17 -6.64 18.82
N THR A 93 7.12 -7.97 18.78
CA THR A 93 6.71 -8.74 17.61
C THR A 93 5.45 -9.53 17.92
N TYR A 94 4.41 -9.37 17.11
CA TYR A 94 3.28 -10.30 17.09
C TYR A 94 3.46 -11.27 15.92
N SER A 95 3.79 -12.52 16.21
CA SER A 95 4.07 -13.56 15.21
C SER A 95 2.99 -14.63 15.10
N GLY A 96 2.09 -14.73 16.08
CA GLY A 96 0.89 -15.55 15.97
C GLY A 96 -0.06 -15.01 14.91
N SER A 97 -0.85 -15.87 14.28
CA SER A 97 -1.88 -15.41 13.33
C SER A 97 -2.93 -14.56 14.04
N ILE A 98 -3.47 -13.59 13.31
CA ILE A 98 -4.51 -12.67 13.78
C ILE A 98 -5.76 -12.91 12.93
N THR A 99 -6.85 -13.32 13.57
CA THR A 99 -8.17 -13.46 12.94
C THR A 99 -9.06 -12.30 13.35
N LEU A 100 -9.66 -11.61 12.38
CA LEU A 100 -10.66 -10.57 12.64
C LEU A 100 -12.04 -11.24 12.70
N ASP A 101 -12.75 -11.13 13.83
CA ASP A 101 -14.13 -11.60 13.95
C ASP A 101 -15.16 -10.46 14.11
N SER A 102 -14.67 -9.22 14.05
CA SER A 102 -15.43 -8.00 13.76
C SER A 102 -14.49 -6.89 13.28
N ASN A 103 -15.03 -5.71 12.93
CA ASN A 103 -14.21 -4.53 12.61
C ASN A 103 -13.26 -4.24 13.77
N SER A 104 -11.96 -4.25 13.50
CA SER A 104 -10.94 -4.28 14.55
C SER A 104 -9.86 -3.22 14.37
N SER A 105 -9.19 -2.88 15.46
CA SER A 105 -8.02 -2.01 15.42
C SER A 105 -6.84 -2.56 16.23
N ILE A 106 -5.63 -2.24 15.76
CA ILE A 106 -4.37 -2.47 16.45
C ILE A 106 -3.70 -1.11 16.65
N VAL A 107 -3.26 -0.81 17.86
CA VAL A 107 -2.65 0.50 18.19
C VAL A 107 -1.31 0.31 18.87
N SER A 108 -0.28 1.00 18.40
CA SER A 108 1.01 1.12 19.07
C SER A 108 1.21 2.54 19.59
N ASN A 109 1.51 2.65 20.89
CA ASN A 109 1.78 3.92 21.56
C ASN A 109 3.28 4.27 21.60
N SER A 110 4.17 3.31 21.38
CA SER A 110 5.62 3.54 21.21
C SER A 110 6.32 2.25 20.76
N GLY A 111 7.58 2.36 20.35
CA GLY A 111 8.44 1.25 19.95
C GLY A 111 8.26 0.85 18.49
N ALA A 112 9.34 0.35 17.88
CA ALA A 112 9.29 -0.16 16.51
C ALA A 112 8.63 -1.54 16.52
N GLN A 113 7.39 -1.62 16.04
CA GLN A 113 6.59 -2.85 16.13
C GLN A 113 6.74 -3.71 14.89
N THR A 114 6.68 -5.02 15.07
CA THR A 114 6.59 -5.99 13.98
C THR A 114 5.32 -6.81 14.12
N ILE A 115 4.54 -6.89 13.06
CA ILE A 115 3.44 -7.85 12.92
C ILE A 115 3.84 -8.79 11.80
N SER A 116 4.25 -10.00 12.17
CA SER A 116 4.75 -11.02 11.26
C SER A 116 3.80 -12.21 11.09
N GLY A 117 2.81 -12.34 11.98
CA GLY A 117 1.72 -13.29 11.81
C GLY A 117 0.80 -12.88 10.66
N ALA A 118 0.25 -13.88 9.97
CA ALA A 118 -0.76 -13.65 8.94
C ALA A 118 -2.01 -12.98 9.56
N ILE A 119 -2.66 -12.10 8.79
CA ILE A 119 -3.89 -11.43 9.19
C ILE A 119 -4.99 -11.75 8.20
N ASP A 120 -6.06 -12.37 8.66
CA ASP A 120 -7.22 -12.72 7.85
C ASP A 120 -8.52 -12.38 8.61
N GLY A 121 -9.60 -12.13 7.88
CA GLY A 121 -10.94 -12.08 8.44
C GLY A 121 -11.46 -13.47 8.82
N SER A 122 -12.65 -13.52 9.41
CA SER A 122 -13.41 -14.75 9.56
C SER A 122 -13.93 -15.19 8.19
N ILE A 123 -13.88 -16.48 7.86
CA ILE A 123 -14.24 -17.03 6.53
C ILE A 123 -15.66 -16.64 6.10
N SER A 124 -16.55 -16.33 7.05
CA SER A 124 -17.94 -15.97 6.77
C SER A 124 -18.19 -14.48 6.55
N ASN A 125 -17.28 -13.58 6.95
CA ASN A 125 -17.49 -12.14 6.90
C ASN A 125 -16.17 -11.39 6.67
N SER A 126 -16.17 -10.42 5.75
CA SER A 126 -15.05 -9.50 5.61
C SER A 126 -15.19 -8.33 6.59
N TYR A 127 -14.20 -8.13 7.44
CA TYR A 127 -14.15 -7.03 8.42
C TYR A 127 -13.04 -6.04 8.10
N SER A 128 -13.20 -4.79 8.55
CA SER A 128 -12.17 -3.78 8.38
C SER A 128 -11.07 -3.91 9.44
N LEU A 129 -9.83 -3.58 9.07
CA LEU A 129 -8.72 -3.43 9.99
C LEU A 129 -8.13 -2.02 9.92
N SER A 130 -7.96 -1.38 11.07
CA SER A 130 -7.09 -0.21 11.21
C SER A 130 -5.87 -0.52 12.08
N ILE A 131 -4.70 -0.05 11.65
CA ILE A 131 -3.45 -0.14 12.41
C ILE A 131 -2.88 1.25 12.55
N THR A 132 -2.67 1.71 13.78
CA THR A 132 -1.98 2.97 14.06
C THR A 132 -0.74 2.71 14.88
N ALA A 133 0.41 3.26 14.48
CA ALA A 133 1.63 3.17 15.26
C ALA A 133 2.32 4.52 15.37
N THR A 134 2.76 4.90 16.56
CA THR A 134 3.45 6.17 16.82
C THR A 134 4.94 6.19 16.46
N ASP A 135 5.44 5.06 15.96
CA ASP A 135 6.82 4.78 15.59
C ASP A 135 6.83 3.91 14.32
N ASN A 136 7.98 3.37 13.96
CA ASN A 136 8.08 2.44 12.83
C ASN A 136 7.18 1.21 13.03
N LEU A 137 6.56 0.78 11.95
CA LEU A 137 5.76 -0.45 11.88
C LEU A 137 6.28 -1.32 10.75
N THR A 138 6.56 -2.58 11.05
CA THR A 138 6.85 -3.61 10.05
C THR A 138 5.68 -4.57 9.94
N LEU A 139 5.10 -4.67 8.74
CA LEU A 139 4.08 -5.66 8.41
C LEU A 139 4.73 -6.72 7.50
N SER A 140 5.05 -7.89 8.04
CA SER A 140 5.75 -8.96 7.30
C SER A 140 4.97 -10.26 7.18
N GLY A 141 3.81 -10.37 7.84
CA GLY A 141 2.84 -11.44 7.59
C GLY A 141 1.89 -11.06 6.45
N THR A 142 1.54 -12.02 5.60
CA THR A 142 0.54 -11.81 4.54
C THR A 142 -0.79 -11.38 5.12
N ILE A 143 -1.45 -10.41 4.48
CA ILE A 143 -2.76 -9.92 4.89
C ILE A 143 -3.79 -10.32 3.83
N GLY A 144 -4.86 -11.00 4.26
CA GLY A 144 -5.99 -11.36 3.40
C GLY A 144 -5.72 -12.50 2.42
N ALA A 145 -4.81 -13.42 2.75
CA ALA A 145 -4.50 -14.55 1.88
C ALA A 145 -5.69 -15.50 1.71
N THR A 146 -6.46 -15.71 2.78
CA THR A 146 -7.56 -16.69 2.81
C THR A 146 -8.92 -16.05 3.00
N ALA A 147 -9.00 -14.99 3.82
CA ALA A 147 -10.21 -14.22 4.05
C ALA A 147 -9.85 -12.73 4.05
N PRO A 148 -9.85 -12.07 2.87
CA PRO A 148 -9.47 -10.67 2.74
C PRO A 148 -10.29 -9.75 3.66
N PRO A 149 -9.64 -8.86 4.44
CA PRO A 149 -10.32 -7.77 5.13
C PRO A 149 -11.14 -6.91 4.17
N SER A 150 -12.24 -6.33 4.65
CA SER A 150 -13.08 -5.44 3.83
C SER A 150 -12.39 -4.12 3.51
N SER A 151 -11.47 -3.69 4.37
CA SER A 151 -10.57 -2.58 4.14
C SER A 151 -9.37 -2.69 5.07
N LEU A 152 -8.27 -2.05 4.68
CA LEU A 152 -7.08 -1.89 5.50
C LEU A 152 -6.70 -0.41 5.56
N THR A 153 -6.55 0.14 6.75
CA THR A 153 -5.95 1.46 6.96
C THR A 153 -4.74 1.33 7.87
N VAL A 154 -3.58 1.77 7.41
CA VAL A 154 -2.34 1.76 8.19
C VAL A 154 -1.80 3.17 8.30
N THR A 155 -1.57 3.62 9.52
CA THR A 155 -1.00 4.93 9.81
C THR A 155 0.18 4.79 10.74
N THR A 156 1.38 5.16 10.27
CA THR A 156 2.51 5.43 11.15
C THR A 156 2.67 6.93 11.33
N THR A 157 2.70 7.38 12.58
CA THR A 157 3.00 8.76 12.93
C THR A 157 4.42 8.86 13.47
N CYS A 158 4.87 10.07 13.71
CA CYS A 158 6.01 10.34 14.58
C CYS A 158 5.67 11.49 15.51
N ASP A 159 5.92 11.32 16.81
CA ASP A 159 5.80 12.42 17.77
C ASP A 159 7.13 13.18 17.91
N ALA A 160 7.15 14.24 18.73
CA ALA A 160 8.34 15.07 18.94
C ALA A 160 9.55 14.32 19.56
N THR A 161 9.36 13.10 20.07
CA THR A 161 10.40 12.24 20.64
C THR A 161 11.03 11.28 19.63
N CYS A 162 10.54 11.28 18.37
CA CYS A 162 11.16 10.65 17.21
C CYS A 162 12.49 11.30 16.77
N SER A 163 13.37 11.60 17.72
CA SER A 163 14.69 12.16 17.44
C SER A 163 15.73 11.04 17.42
N GLY A 164 15.93 10.44 16.25
CA GLY A 164 17.00 9.46 15.99
C GLY A 164 16.71 8.59 14.76
N ALA A 165 17.76 8.13 14.06
CA ALA A 165 17.68 7.44 12.77
C ALA A 165 16.81 6.15 12.73
N SER A 166 16.35 5.64 13.88
CA SER A 166 15.59 4.39 14.00
C SER A 166 14.09 4.57 14.26
N ARG A 167 13.62 5.79 14.58
CA ARG A 167 12.22 6.07 14.96
C ARG A 167 11.72 7.26 14.15
N THR A 168 11.35 6.98 12.91
CA THR A 168 10.99 7.99 11.90
C THR A 168 9.54 7.88 11.44
N GLY A 169 8.80 6.88 11.93
CA GLY A 169 7.44 6.60 11.49
C GLY A 169 7.41 5.90 10.12
N ILE A 170 8.42 5.09 9.80
CA ILE A 170 8.44 4.28 8.58
C ILE A 170 7.40 3.16 8.68
N LEU A 171 6.63 2.96 7.61
CA LEU A 171 5.89 1.73 7.37
C LEU A 171 6.71 0.81 6.47
N ALA A 172 7.22 -0.30 7.01
CA ALA A 172 7.83 -1.36 6.22
C ALA A 172 6.76 -2.38 5.80
N LEU A 173 6.24 -2.22 4.57
CA LEU A 173 5.23 -3.08 3.97
C LEU A 173 5.92 -4.29 3.33
N ASN A 174 6.18 -5.27 4.19
CA ASN A 174 7.04 -6.42 3.93
C ASN A 174 6.29 -7.69 3.50
N ALA A 175 5.01 -7.57 3.17
CA ALA A 175 4.15 -8.67 2.74
C ALA A 175 3.18 -8.25 1.65
N ASP A 176 2.66 -9.23 0.90
CA ASP A 176 1.53 -9.03 0.01
C ASP A 176 0.25 -8.76 0.82
N VAL A 177 -0.63 -7.92 0.26
CA VAL A 177 -1.88 -7.51 0.91
C VAL A 177 -3.03 -7.68 -0.06
N SER A 178 -4.06 -8.41 0.36
CA SER A 178 -5.31 -8.56 -0.35
C SER A 178 -6.46 -8.04 0.51
N THR A 179 -7.31 -7.19 -0.04
CA THR A 179 -8.53 -6.68 0.59
C THR A 179 -9.68 -6.71 -0.40
N SER A 180 -10.92 -6.83 0.09
CA SER A 180 -12.06 -6.71 -0.81
C SER A 180 -12.28 -5.24 -1.22
N GLY A 181 -12.22 -4.31 -0.27
CA GLY A 181 -12.28 -2.87 -0.49
C GLY A 181 -10.94 -2.14 -0.32
N ASN A 182 -10.98 -0.91 0.18
CA ASN A 182 -9.85 0.03 0.12
C ASN A 182 -8.65 -0.40 0.97
N GLN A 183 -7.47 -0.05 0.47
CA GLN A 183 -6.22 -0.03 1.24
C GLN A 183 -5.73 1.41 1.32
N THR A 184 -5.40 1.89 2.51
CA THR A 184 -4.86 3.24 2.70
C THR A 184 -3.64 3.19 3.59
N TYR A 185 -2.52 3.70 3.09
CA TYR A 185 -1.24 3.71 3.77
C TYR A 185 -0.77 5.15 3.95
N THR A 186 -0.55 5.55 5.19
CA THR A 186 0.01 6.86 5.55
C THR A 186 1.17 6.64 6.50
N ALA A 187 2.32 7.21 6.20
CA ALA A 187 3.52 7.00 6.98
C ALA A 187 4.35 8.28 7.08
N ALA A 188 4.48 8.82 8.30
CA ALA A 188 5.27 10.03 8.56
C ALA A 188 6.73 9.91 8.08
N GLY A 189 7.29 8.70 8.14
CA GLY A 189 8.65 8.39 7.68
C GLY A 189 8.73 7.80 6.27
N GLY A 190 7.60 7.73 5.55
CA GLY A 190 7.48 7.05 4.26
C GLY A 190 7.21 5.55 4.37
N ILE A 191 6.84 4.97 3.23
CA ILE A 191 6.56 3.56 3.03
C ILE A 191 7.79 2.90 2.40
N THR A 192 8.17 1.73 2.88
CA THR A 192 9.25 0.92 2.31
C THR A 192 8.75 -0.47 1.95
N ILE A 193 9.27 -1.02 0.85
CA ILE A 193 9.08 -2.42 0.46
C ILE A 193 10.44 -3.12 0.37
N ASN A 194 10.50 -4.40 0.80
CA ASN A 194 11.74 -5.17 0.94
C ASN A 194 11.81 -6.47 0.09
N ALA A 195 10.79 -6.73 -0.71
CA ALA A 195 10.80 -7.66 -1.83
C ALA A 195 9.77 -7.15 -2.84
N ASP A 196 9.61 -7.84 -3.97
CA ASP A 196 8.52 -7.54 -4.87
C ASP A 196 7.19 -7.71 -4.12
N ARG A 197 6.27 -6.76 -4.32
CA ARG A 197 4.98 -6.72 -3.61
C ARG A 197 3.81 -6.70 -4.55
N THR A 198 2.77 -7.44 -4.18
CA THR A 198 1.45 -7.35 -4.78
C THR A 198 0.45 -6.80 -3.77
N LEU A 199 -0.21 -5.70 -4.13
CA LEU A 199 -1.33 -5.13 -3.39
C LEU A 199 -2.60 -5.33 -4.21
N THR A 200 -3.54 -6.10 -3.68
CA THR A 200 -4.79 -6.46 -4.36
C THR A 200 -5.99 -5.83 -3.66
N SER A 201 -6.74 -5.00 -4.38
CA SER A 201 -8.04 -4.50 -3.94
C SER A 201 -9.10 -4.89 -4.97
N SER A 202 -9.99 -5.81 -4.61
CA SER A 202 -10.92 -6.41 -5.59
C SER A 202 -12.03 -5.47 -6.06
N SER A 203 -12.45 -4.53 -5.21
CA SER A 203 -13.55 -3.60 -5.48
C SER A 203 -13.28 -2.19 -4.91
N GLY A 204 -12.05 -1.91 -4.48
CA GLY A 204 -11.68 -0.63 -3.89
C GLY A 204 -10.43 -0.05 -4.55
N THR A 205 -9.74 0.79 -3.80
CA THR A 205 -8.55 1.51 -4.24
C THR A 205 -7.40 1.27 -3.27
N VAL A 206 -6.21 1.04 -3.83
CA VAL A 206 -4.94 1.07 -3.09
C VAL A 206 -4.40 2.50 -3.09
N THR A 207 -4.27 3.10 -1.91
CA THR A 207 -3.88 4.51 -1.75
C THR A 207 -2.60 4.62 -0.91
N THR A 208 -1.57 5.27 -1.45
CA THR A 208 -0.33 5.58 -0.73
C THR A 208 -0.22 7.09 -0.50
N ASN A 209 -0.60 7.57 0.68
CA ASN A 209 -0.59 9.01 1.06
C ASN A 209 0.77 9.45 1.61
N SER A 210 1.86 8.83 1.14
CA SER A 210 3.23 9.08 1.61
C SER A 210 4.21 8.60 0.56
N ALA A 211 5.42 9.14 0.58
CA ALA A 211 6.50 8.65 -0.27
C ALA A 211 6.73 7.13 -0.09
N LEU A 212 6.77 6.37 -1.18
CA LEU A 212 7.02 4.93 -1.21
C LEU A 212 8.36 4.66 -1.89
N SER A 213 9.19 3.80 -1.27
CA SER A 213 10.48 3.44 -1.83
C SER A 213 10.84 1.96 -1.65
N GLY A 214 11.71 1.44 -2.51
CA GLY A 214 12.26 0.10 -2.40
C GLY A 214 13.17 -0.24 -3.58
N ALA A 215 13.96 -1.31 -3.45
CA ALA A 215 14.74 -1.86 -4.56
C ALA A 215 13.99 -3.01 -5.27
N TYR A 216 12.66 -2.87 -5.38
CA TYR A 216 11.73 -3.95 -5.69
C TYR A 216 10.55 -3.46 -6.52
N SER A 217 9.88 -4.39 -7.20
CA SER A 217 8.71 -4.11 -8.03
C SER A 217 7.46 -3.98 -7.17
N LEU A 218 6.52 -3.17 -7.65
CA LEU A 218 5.20 -3.02 -7.06
C LEU A 218 4.13 -3.32 -8.11
N THR A 219 3.28 -4.29 -7.80
CA THR A 219 2.09 -4.61 -8.58
C THR A 219 0.85 -4.24 -7.78
N ILE A 220 -0.03 -3.44 -8.38
CA ILE A 220 -1.36 -3.13 -7.83
C ILE A 220 -2.40 -3.80 -8.72
N THR A 221 -3.10 -4.79 -8.15
CA THR A 221 -4.26 -5.42 -8.78
C THR A 221 -5.52 -4.71 -8.28
N GLY A 222 -6.03 -3.78 -9.07
CA GLY A 222 -7.14 -2.89 -8.71
C GLY A 222 -6.82 -1.43 -9.01
N ASN A 223 -7.63 -0.52 -8.48
CA ASN A 223 -7.42 0.91 -8.65
C ASN A 223 -6.29 1.41 -7.74
N ALA A 224 -5.60 2.48 -8.17
CA ALA A 224 -4.53 3.11 -7.39
C ALA A 224 -4.73 4.63 -7.24
N VAL A 225 -4.31 5.16 -6.09
CA VAL A 225 -4.08 6.58 -5.86
C VAL A 225 -2.67 6.73 -5.29
N PHE A 226 -1.80 7.42 -6.03
CA PHE A 226 -0.46 7.74 -5.56
C PHE A 226 -0.42 9.17 -5.03
N GLY A 227 -0.15 9.29 -3.74
CA GLY A 227 0.02 10.55 -3.01
C GLY A 227 -1.29 11.22 -2.59
N ASP A 228 -1.18 12.06 -1.57
CA ASP A 228 -2.19 13.08 -1.21
C ASP A 228 -1.72 14.51 -1.48
N GLY A 229 -0.50 14.67 -1.98
CA GLY A 229 0.04 15.94 -2.47
C GLY A 229 1.42 15.79 -3.11
N THR A 230 2.00 16.92 -3.52
CA THR A 230 3.25 16.96 -4.30
C THR A 230 4.51 16.64 -3.50
N ALA A 231 4.42 16.47 -2.18
CA ALA A 231 5.54 16.03 -1.34
C ALA A 231 5.80 14.51 -1.49
N ASP A 232 4.81 13.77 -1.97
CA ASP A 232 4.88 12.33 -2.14
C ASP A 232 5.58 11.93 -3.44
N THR A 233 6.28 10.81 -3.39
CA THR A 233 6.99 10.20 -4.52
C THR A 233 6.87 8.68 -4.50
N ILE A 234 7.02 8.04 -5.66
CA ILE A 234 7.25 6.58 -5.74
C ILE A 234 8.64 6.35 -6.32
N ASN A 235 9.50 5.58 -5.63
CA ASN A 235 10.86 5.29 -6.07
C ASN A 235 11.20 3.80 -5.97
N LEU A 236 11.08 3.08 -7.09
CA LEU A 236 11.38 1.67 -7.24
C LEU A 236 12.76 1.47 -7.88
N SER A 237 13.77 1.64 -7.05
CA SER A 237 15.19 1.53 -7.38
C SER A 237 15.63 0.08 -7.64
N GLY A 238 16.91 -0.14 -7.93
CA GLY A 238 17.47 -1.46 -8.26
C GLY A 238 17.58 -1.68 -9.77
N THR A 239 17.55 -2.95 -10.18
CA THR A 239 17.63 -3.33 -11.60
C THR A 239 16.28 -3.88 -12.05
N SER A 240 15.69 -3.26 -13.09
CA SER A 240 14.45 -3.70 -13.73
C SER A 240 13.29 -3.89 -12.76
N LYS A 241 13.07 -2.91 -11.87
CA LYS A 241 11.95 -2.92 -10.93
C LYS A 241 10.79 -2.12 -11.48
N ASN A 242 9.68 -2.82 -11.66
CA ASN A 242 8.53 -2.34 -12.39
C ASN A 242 7.47 -1.77 -11.45
N LEU A 243 6.69 -0.83 -11.95
CA LEU A 243 5.40 -0.47 -11.39
C LEU A 243 4.31 -0.92 -12.36
N SER A 244 3.32 -1.69 -11.87
CA SER A 244 2.17 -2.10 -12.68
C SER A 244 0.87 -1.84 -11.92
N VAL A 245 -0.10 -1.20 -12.57
CA VAL A 245 -1.44 -0.98 -12.02
C VAL A 245 -2.50 -1.45 -13.02
N SER A 246 -3.33 -2.39 -12.60
CA SER A 246 -4.34 -2.99 -13.49
C SER A 246 -5.63 -2.16 -13.63
N GLY A 247 -5.97 -1.34 -12.63
CA GLY A 247 -7.19 -0.52 -12.59
C GLY A 247 -6.93 0.96 -12.87
N THR A 248 -7.92 1.80 -12.58
CA THR A 248 -7.79 3.26 -12.75
C THR A 248 -6.74 3.82 -11.80
N THR A 249 -5.95 4.79 -12.25
CA THR A 249 -4.88 5.39 -11.45
C THR A 249 -5.09 6.90 -11.32
N THR A 250 -5.08 7.42 -10.11
CA THR A 250 -4.90 8.86 -9.86
C THR A 250 -3.48 9.12 -9.39
N ILE A 251 -2.81 10.10 -9.98
CA ILE A 251 -1.44 10.48 -9.60
C ILE A 251 -1.44 11.90 -9.04
N ASN A 252 -1.29 12.02 -7.73
CA ASN A 252 -1.15 13.28 -7.00
C ASN A 252 0.30 13.57 -6.62
N THR A 253 1.23 12.62 -6.86
CA THR A 253 2.66 12.78 -6.62
C THR A 253 3.33 13.67 -7.67
N ASN A 254 4.46 14.29 -7.30
CA ASN A 254 5.27 15.04 -8.25
C ASN A 254 6.17 14.12 -9.11
N ALA A 255 6.51 12.92 -8.62
CA ALA A 255 7.39 12.00 -9.32
C ALA A 255 7.10 10.52 -9.03
N ILE A 256 7.23 9.71 -10.07
CA ILE A 256 7.29 8.24 -10.01
C ILE A 256 8.51 7.79 -10.80
N THR A 257 9.49 7.22 -10.10
CA THR A 257 10.74 6.72 -10.66
C THR A 257 10.82 5.21 -10.50
N THR A 258 11.10 4.51 -11.58
CA THR A 258 11.31 3.06 -11.61
C THR A 258 12.60 2.73 -12.32
N SER A 259 13.24 1.61 -11.99
CA SER A 259 14.38 1.11 -12.76
C SER A 259 13.97 0.21 -13.92
N GLY A 260 12.73 -0.30 -13.91
CA GLY A 260 12.09 -1.03 -14.98
C GLY A 260 10.89 -0.29 -15.56
N THR A 261 9.93 -1.02 -16.12
CA THR A 261 8.77 -0.45 -16.80
C THR A 261 7.78 0.20 -15.84
N GLN A 262 6.98 1.13 -16.36
CA GLN A 262 5.75 1.59 -15.71
C GLN A 262 4.57 1.22 -16.61
N THR A 263 3.59 0.51 -16.08
CA THR A 263 2.42 0.07 -16.85
C THR A 263 1.15 0.48 -16.12
N TYR A 264 0.34 1.30 -16.79
CA TYR A 264 -0.97 1.75 -16.32
C TYR A 264 -2.03 1.20 -17.27
N THR A 265 -2.71 0.12 -16.88
CA THR A 265 -3.69 -0.54 -17.74
C THR A 265 -5.02 0.19 -17.77
N GLY A 266 -5.48 0.70 -16.62
CA GLY A 266 -6.69 1.52 -16.54
C GLY A 266 -6.44 3.00 -16.87
N ALA A 267 -7.52 3.78 -16.89
CA ALA A 267 -7.44 5.22 -17.14
C ALA A 267 -6.60 5.93 -16.06
N VAL A 268 -5.76 6.87 -16.48
CA VAL A 268 -4.92 7.69 -15.61
C VAL A 268 -5.47 9.11 -15.53
N THR A 269 -5.61 9.62 -14.31
CA THR A 269 -5.91 11.02 -14.03
C THR A 269 -4.76 11.66 -13.27
N LEU A 270 -4.18 12.72 -13.82
CA LEU A 270 -3.20 13.54 -13.12
C LEU A 270 -3.93 14.52 -12.18
N GLY A 271 -3.60 14.44 -10.89
CA GLY A 271 -4.03 15.39 -9.86
C GLY A 271 -2.94 16.41 -9.48
N ALA A 272 -1.75 16.28 -10.05
CA ALA A 272 -0.66 17.22 -9.95
C ALA A 272 0.19 17.18 -11.23
N ALA A 273 1.10 18.15 -11.39
CA ALA A 273 2.14 18.04 -12.41
C ALA A 273 3.12 16.93 -12.00
N THR A 274 3.33 15.95 -12.88
CA THR A 274 4.03 14.71 -12.54
C THR A 274 5.17 14.42 -13.51
N THR A 275 6.31 13.96 -12.97
CA THR A 275 7.41 13.38 -13.72
C THR A 275 7.44 11.86 -13.56
N LEU A 276 7.31 11.13 -14.66
CA LEU A 276 7.49 9.68 -14.70
C LEU A 276 8.87 9.36 -15.28
N THR A 277 9.69 8.61 -14.55
CA THR A 277 11.06 8.27 -14.97
C THR A 277 11.29 6.77 -14.94
N THR A 278 11.91 6.23 -15.99
CA THR A 278 12.43 4.86 -16.01
C THR A 278 13.93 4.85 -16.32
N THR A 279 14.59 3.71 -16.14
CA THR A 279 15.94 3.47 -16.66
C THR A 279 15.86 2.64 -17.94
N ASN A 280 15.84 3.32 -19.09
CA ASN A 280 15.81 2.68 -20.42
C ASN A 280 14.67 1.65 -20.59
N SER A 281 13.51 1.91 -19.98
CA SER A 281 12.36 1.00 -19.98
C SER A 281 11.08 1.73 -20.36
N GLN A 282 10.12 1.02 -20.94
CA GLN A 282 8.90 1.66 -21.46
C GLN A 282 8.01 2.20 -20.33
N ILE A 283 7.33 3.32 -20.61
CA ILE A 283 6.12 3.74 -19.87
C ILE A 283 4.92 3.47 -20.79
N THR A 284 3.97 2.68 -20.33
CA THR A 284 2.78 2.31 -21.11
C THR A 284 1.52 2.83 -20.44
N PHE A 285 0.73 3.59 -21.20
CA PHE A 285 -0.65 3.96 -20.86
C PHE A 285 -1.60 3.23 -21.79
N SER A 286 -2.25 2.18 -21.29
CA SER A 286 -3.14 1.35 -22.12
C SER A 286 -4.53 1.96 -22.33
N SER A 287 -4.87 3.02 -21.58
CA SER A 287 -6.16 3.69 -21.59
C SER A 287 -5.98 5.22 -21.55
N THR A 288 -7.05 5.96 -21.28
CA THR A 288 -7.00 7.43 -21.33
C THR A 288 -6.03 8.01 -20.32
N VAL A 289 -5.42 9.15 -20.69
CA VAL A 289 -4.63 9.98 -19.78
C VAL A 289 -5.23 11.37 -19.80
N ASP A 290 -5.72 11.83 -18.65
CA ASP A 290 -6.43 13.10 -18.49
C ASP A 290 -5.91 13.87 -17.26
N GLY A 291 -6.27 15.16 -17.16
CA GLY A 291 -6.01 16.01 -15.99
C GLY A 291 -5.34 17.33 -16.37
N ALA A 292 -5.72 18.44 -15.73
CA ALA A 292 -5.29 19.80 -16.10
C ALA A 292 -3.83 20.13 -15.72
N TYR A 293 -2.94 19.14 -15.76
CA TYR A 293 -1.56 19.22 -15.30
C TYR A 293 -0.59 18.76 -16.38
N GLY A 294 0.67 19.18 -16.23
CA GLY A 294 1.74 18.75 -17.13
C GLY A 294 2.21 17.33 -16.84
N LEU A 295 2.60 16.62 -17.89
CA LEU A 295 3.21 15.29 -17.83
C LEU A 295 4.64 15.37 -18.38
N THR A 296 5.63 15.08 -17.55
CA THR A 296 7.00 14.84 -18.01
C THR A 296 7.28 13.35 -17.95
N ALA A 297 7.75 12.75 -19.03
CA ALA A 297 8.10 11.33 -19.09
C ALA A 297 9.53 11.16 -19.61
N SER A 298 10.38 10.48 -18.85
CA SER A 298 11.80 10.26 -19.18
C SER A 298 12.10 8.77 -19.18
N VAL A 299 12.33 8.21 -20.37
CA VAL A 299 12.46 6.76 -20.60
C VAL A 299 13.82 6.35 -21.17
N GLY A 300 14.76 7.30 -21.26
CA GLY A 300 16.11 7.07 -21.79
C GLY A 300 16.06 6.60 -23.24
N THR A 301 16.56 5.39 -23.51
CA THR A 301 16.56 4.80 -24.86
C THR A 301 15.27 4.06 -25.24
N SER A 302 14.27 4.04 -24.37
CA SER A 302 12.97 3.40 -24.63
C SER A 302 11.94 4.44 -25.10
N GLU A 303 10.66 4.12 -24.98
CA GLU A 303 9.55 4.95 -25.44
C GLU A 303 8.46 5.13 -24.38
N VAL A 304 7.67 6.17 -24.58
CA VAL A 304 6.38 6.38 -23.92
C VAL A 304 5.31 5.96 -24.90
N GLN A 305 4.51 4.97 -24.53
CA GLN A 305 3.44 4.42 -25.35
C GLN A 305 2.07 4.88 -24.84
N PHE A 306 1.28 5.50 -25.72
CA PHE A 306 -0.13 5.84 -25.46
C PHE A 306 -1.05 5.02 -26.37
N ASP A 307 -1.68 3.99 -25.81
CA ASP A 307 -2.69 3.19 -26.52
C ASP A 307 -4.12 3.75 -26.39
N GLY A 308 -4.34 4.61 -25.39
CA GLY A 308 -5.60 5.32 -25.17
C GLY A 308 -5.53 6.82 -25.47
N VAL A 309 -6.70 7.44 -25.61
CA VAL A 309 -6.81 8.89 -25.93
C VAL A 309 -6.20 9.74 -24.82
N VAL A 310 -5.39 10.72 -25.19
CA VAL A 310 -4.81 11.69 -24.25
C VAL A 310 -5.61 12.99 -24.29
N GLY A 311 -6.05 13.48 -23.13
CA GLY A 311 -6.86 14.70 -22.99
C GLY A 311 -8.25 14.59 -23.61
N GLY A 312 -8.84 13.39 -23.59
CA GLY A 312 -10.19 13.15 -24.11
C GLY A 312 -11.29 13.67 -23.18
N GLY A 313 -11.00 13.75 -21.88
CA GLY A 313 -11.85 14.38 -20.86
C GLY A 313 -11.33 15.77 -20.50
N THR A 314 -10.54 15.85 -19.43
CA THR A 314 -9.86 17.09 -19.04
C THR A 314 -8.53 17.16 -19.76
N GLY A 315 -8.35 18.18 -20.62
CA GLY A 315 -7.13 18.40 -21.37
C GLY A 315 -5.89 18.55 -20.49
N LEU A 316 -4.75 18.08 -21.00
CA LEU A 316 -3.47 18.14 -20.31
C LEU A 316 -2.81 19.51 -20.42
N GLY A 317 -1.91 19.78 -19.49
CA GLY A 317 -0.88 20.81 -19.64
C GLY A 317 0.17 20.41 -20.67
N ALA A 318 1.41 20.87 -20.47
CA ALA A 318 2.51 20.51 -21.34
C ALA A 318 2.86 19.04 -21.18
N ILE A 319 3.02 18.34 -22.31
CA ILE A 319 3.54 16.97 -22.36
C ILE A 319 4.97 17.05 -22.86
N SER A 320 5.93 16.58 -22.05
CA SER A 320 7.35 16.55 -22.39
C SER A 320 7.89 15.13 -22.30
N ILE A 321 8.44 14.61 -23.39
CA ILE A 321 8.98 13.25 -23.49
C ILE A 321 10.47 13.30 -23.79
N THR A 322 11.26 12.77 -22.85
CA THR A 322 12.69 12.48 -23.03
C THR A 322 12.86 11.00 -23.38
N GLY A 323 12.92 10.71 -24.67
CA GLY A 323 12.86 9.37 -25.24
C GLY A 323 12.01 9.37 -26.51
N ALA A 324 11.66 8.18 -26.99
CA ALA A 324 10.75 8.02 -28.12
C ALA A 324 9.29 8.11 -27.66
N LEU A 325 8.40 8.38 -28.62
CA LEU A 325 6.95 8.36 -28.43
C LEU A 325 6.35 7.29 -29.35
N ASP A 326 5.57 6.35 -28.81
CA ASP A 326 4.66 5.50 -29.59
C ASP A 326 3.23 5.97 -29.36
N LEU A 327 2.59 6.47 -30.41
CA LEU A 327 1.28 7.09 -30.38
C LEU A 327 0.24 6.24 -31.12
N ASN A 328 -0.35 5.29 -30.42
CA ASN A 328 -1.40 4.41 -30.94
C ASN A 328 -2.80 5.02 -30.89
N ALA A 329 -3.03 6.03 -30.05
CA ALA A 329 -4.26 6.82 -29.96
C ALA A 329 -4.01 8.33 -30.09
N ALA A 330 -5.06 9.14 -30.26
CA ALA A 330 -4.89 10.58 -30.50
C ALA A 330 -4.60 11.37 -29.21
N ILE A 331 -3.78 12.41 -29.31
CA ILE A 331 -3.73 13.50 -28.33
C ILE A 331 -4.79 14.51 -28.74
N THR A 332 -5.88 14.58 -27.98
CA THR A 332 -7.05 15.41 -28.32
C THR A 332 -6.93 16.80 -27.73
N ASN A 333 -6.40 16.92 -26.51
CA ASN A 333 -6.25 18.19 -25.82
C ASN A 333 -5.03 18.17 -24.89
N ALA A 334 -3.99 18.89 -25.30
CA ALA A 334 -2.80 19.19 -24.49
C ALA A 334 -2.34 20.61 -24.84
N THR A 335 -1.68 21.32 -23.93
CA THR A 335 -1.19 22.67 -24.23
C THR A 335 -0.01 22.66 -25.20
N SER A 336 0.85 21.64 -25.10
CA SER A 336 2.00 21.43 -25.99
C SER A 336 2.48 19.99 -25.91
N LEU A 337 3.23 19.57 -26.93
CA LEU A 337 3.93 18.29 -26.97
C LEU A 337 5.38 18.50 -27.41
N SER A 338 6.34 18.07 -26.60
CA SER A 338 7.75 17.95 -26.98
C SER A 338 8.23 16.52 -26.85
N VAL A 339 9.01 16.05 -27.83
CA VAL A 339 9.62 14.72 -27.84
C VAL A 339 11.08 14.87 -28.24
N SER A 340 12.00 14.30 -27.47
CA SER A 340 13.44 14.48 -27.71
C SER A 340 14.01 13.57 -28.80
N THR A 341 13.34 12.47 -29.14
CA THR A 341 13.78 11.54 -30.20
C THR A 341 12.62 11.17 -31.14
N THR A 342 12.79 10.11 -31.94
CA THR A 342 11.83 9.65 -32.94
C THR A 342 10.47 9.32 -32.33
N SER A 343 9.39 9.71 -33.01
CA SER A 343 8.03 9.29 -32.67
C SER A 343 7.53 8.26 -33.70
N ASP A 344 7.06 7.10 -33.25
CA ASP A 344 6.19 6.23 -34.04
C ASP A 344 4.74 6.71 -33.87
N ILE A 345 4.15 7.20 -34.95
CA ILE A 345 2.81 7.79 -34.99
C ILE A 345 1.82 6.79 -35.60
N GLY A 346 1.83 5.56 -35.08
CA GLY A 346 0.71 4.63 -35.22
C GLY A 346 0.61 3.90 -36.56
N ALA A 347 1.72 3.39 -37.09
CA ALA A 347 1.67 2.30 -38.08
C ALA A 347 1.46 0.94 -37.40
N THR A 348 0.40 0.77 -36.60
CA THR A 348 0.10 -0.55 -36.02
C THR A 348 -0.34 -1.51 -37.13
N SER A 349 0.39 -2.62 -37.22
CA SER A 349 0.43 -3.68 -38.23
C SER A 349 -0.83 -4.57 -38.31
N LEU A 350 -2.03 -3.98 -38.29
CA LEU A 350 -3.25 -4.70 -38.65
C LEU A 350 -3.35 -4.79 -40.19
N PRO A 351 -3.79 -5.93 -40.76
CA PRO A 351 -4.11 -6.02 -42.18
C PRO A 351 -5.42 -5.27 -42.45
N MET A 352 -5.38 -3.93 -42.38
CA MET A 352 -6.46 -3.06 -42.84
C MET A 352 -5.94 -2.18 -43.97
N LEU A 353 -6.82 -1.97 -44.95
CA LEU A 353 -6.56 -1.30 -46.22
C LEU A 353 -5.73 -0.02 -46.06
N PRO A 354 -4.76 0.24 -46.98
CA PRO A 354 -3.79 1.33 -46.89
C PRO A 354 -4.41 2.72 -46.67
N TYR A 355 -5.66 2.93 -47.07
CA TYR A 355 -6.38 4.20 -46.89
C TYR A 355 -6.62 4.59 -45.42
N LYS A 356 -6.98 3.65 -44.54
CA LYS A 356 -7.26 3.96 -43.11
C LYS A 356 -5.98 4.29 -42.34
N VAL A 357 -4.87 3.62 -42.68
CA VAL A 357 -3.54 3.90 -42.14
C VAL A 357 -3.11 5.32 -42.52
N VAL A 358 -3.24 5.68 -43.80
CA VAL A 358 -2.88 7.02 -44.29
C VAL A 358 -3.74 8.12 -43.64
N GLN A 359 -5.04 7.92 -43.45
CA GLN A 359 -5.88 8.93 -42.77
C GLN A 359 -5.54 9.12 -41.29
N LYS A 360 -5.27 8.03 -40.56
CA LYS A 360 -4.85 8.10 -39.16
C LYS A 360 -3.50 8.81 -39.04
N GLN A 361 -2.54 8.43 -39.86
CA GLN A 361 -1.23 9.08 -39.91
C GLN A 361 -1.31 10.55 -40.32
N LEU A 362 -2.16 10.91 -41.28
CA LEU A 362 -2.35 12.30 -41.67
C LEU A 362 -2.95 13.14 -40.54
N THR A 363 -3.91 12.57 -39.79
CA THR A 363 -4.54 13.24 -38.64
C THR A 363 -3.53 13.44 -37.51
N GLN A 364 -2.77 12.41 -37.16
CA GLN A 364 -1.73 12.48 -36.11
C GLN A 364 -0.54 13.37 -36.51
N LEU A 365 -0.12 13.33 -37.77
CA LEU A 365 0.91 14.23 -38.30
C LEU A 365 0.44 15.70 -38.31
N THR A 366 -0.83 15.96 -38.65
CA THR A 366 -1.39 17.32 -38.60
C THR A 366 -1.41 17.84 -37.17
N GLN A 367 -1.76 17.00 -36.19
CA GLN A 367 -1.70 17.36 -34.76
C GLN A 367 -0.26 17.66 -34.31
N LEU A 368 0.72 16.82 -34.70
CA LEU A 368 2.12 17.05 -34.36
C LEU A 368 2.65 18.37 -34.94
N ILE A 369 2.29 18.68 -36.19
CA ILE A 369 2.67 19.94 -36.84
C ILE A 369 2.03 21.13 -36.13
N GLN A 370 0.77 21.02 -35.67
CA GLN A 370 0.12 22.08 -34.89
C GLN A 370 0.84 22.37 -33.58
N PHE A 371 1.42 21.36 -32.92
CA PHE A 371 2.22 21.56 -31.71
C PHE A 371 3.63 22.11 -31.95
N GLN A 372 4.21 21.90 -33.13
CA GLN A 372 5.55 22.40 -33.48
C GLN A 372 5.56 23.87 -33.96
N LEU A 373 4.39 24.42 -34.32
CA LEU A 373 4.22 25.78 -34.85
C LEU A 373 3.63 26.79 -33.85
N ALA A 374 3.23 26.34 -32.66
CA ALA A 374 2.65 27.15 -31.58
C ALA A 374 3.66 27.33 -30.43
#